data_AF-A0A1G1TGK9-F1
#
_entry.id   AF-A0A1G1TGK9-F1
#
_cell.length_a   1.000
_cell.length_b   1.000
_cell.length_c   1.000
_cell.angle_alpha   90.00
_cell.angle_beta   90.00
_cell.angle_gamma   90.00
#
_symmetry.space_group_name_H-M   'P 1'
#
loop_
_entity.id
_entity.type
_entity.pdbx_description
1 polymer ?
#
loop_
_entity_poly.entity_id
_entity_poly.type
_entity_poly.pdbx_seq_one_letter_code
_entity_poly.pdbx_strand_id
1 'polypeptide(L)'
;MYGLSYLILMTSSSQDAYQALRDYLNGLLNPSLSDQALADVPAALRPGLEKFMTGKTEYQDEVGRRMIYAADLAAWATDLIYGAGLTAPLPLATVDAAALRAATLRHAA
;
A
#
# COMPACT_ATOMS: atom_id res chain seq x y z
N MET A 1 25.09 28.17 -4.67
CA MET A 1 24.92 27.16 -3.60
C MET A 1 23.47 26.67 -3.61
N TYR A 2 23.15 25.57 -4.29
CA TYR A 2 21.77 25.03 -4.40
C TYR A 2 21.67 23.53 -4.04
N GLY A 3 22.72 22.95 -3.43
CA GLY A 3 22.79 21.51 -3.18
C GLY A 3 22.11 21.01 -1.90
N LEU A 4 21.95 21.86 -0.88
CA LEU A 4 21.48 21.45 0.44
C LEU A 4 19.94 21.41 0.55
N SER A 5 19.23 22.37 -0.06
CA SER A 5 17.76 22.42 0.00
C SER A 5 17.10 21.24 -0.72
N TYR A 6 17.69 20.79 -1.83
CA TYR A 6 17.16 19.67 -2.60
C TYR A 6 17.35 18.33 -1.88
N LEU A 7 18.50 18.13 -1.23
CA LEU A 7 18.78 16.93 -0.45
C LEU A 7 17.84 16.82 0.75
N ILE A 8 17.62 17.91 1.49
CA ILE A 8 16.76 17.92 2.68
C ILE A 8 15.29 17.67 2.29
N LEU A 9 14.78 18.34 1.24
CA LEU A 9 13.42 18.09 0.76
C LEU A 9 13.22 16.63 0.31
N MET A 10 14.19 16.08 -0.40
CA MET A 10 14.13 14.71 -0.92
C MET A 10 14.21 13.68 0.21
N THR A 11 14.96 13.97 1.29
CA THR A 11 14.96 13.14 2.51
C THR A 11 13.66 13.24 3.31
N SER A 12 13.08 14.44 3.49
CA SER A 12 11.81 14.62 4.20
C SER A 12 10.63 14.03 3.44
N SER A 13 10.60 14.17 2.10
CA SER A 13 9.55 13.58 1.26
C SER A 13 9.62 12.06 1.25
N SER A 14 10.84 11.49 1.29
CA SER A 14 11.02 10.04 1.41
C SER A 14 10.60 9.52 2.78
N GLN A 15 10.85 10.28 3.85
CA GLN A 15 10.42 9.93 5.20
C GLN A 15 8.89 10.01 5.36
N ASP A 16 8.23 11.02 4.78
CA ASP A 16 6.77 11.14 4.76
C ASP A 16 6.10 10.00 3.98
N ALA A 17 6.64 9.66 2.80
CA ALA A 17 6.17 8.52 2.00
C ALA A 17 6.37 7.19 2.73
N TYR A 18 7.50 7.01 3.42
CA TYR A 18 7.77 5.82 4.22
C TYR A 18 6.81 5.69 5.40
N GLN A 19 6.56 6.79 6.12
CA GLN A 19 5.60 6.80 7.22
C GLN A 19 4.18 6.51 6.71
N ALA A 20 3.75 7.16 5.64
CA ALA A 20 2.43 6.92 5.04
C ALA A 20 2.26 5.47 4.58
N LEU A 21 3.31 4.85 4.01
CA LEU A 21 3.31 3.44 3.65
C LEU A 21 3.16 2.54 4.88
N ARG A 22 3.92 2.84 5.94
CA ARG A 22 3.87 2.08 7.19
C ARG A 22 2.50 2.17 7.85
N ASP A 23 1.91 3.36 7.91
CA ASP A 23 0.55 3.57 8.42
C ASP A 23 -0.49 2.81 7.59
N TYR A 24 -0.40 2.87 6.25
CA TYR A 24 -1.28 2.11 5.35
C TYR A 24 -1.20 0.60 5.60
N LEU A 25 0.01 0.03 5.65
CA LEU A 25 0.20 -1.40 5.89
C LEU A 25 -0.27 -1.83 7.28
N ASN A 26 -0.05 -1.02 8.32
CA ASN A 26 -0.61 -1.30 9.64
C ASN A 26 -2.14 -1.23 9.66
N GLY A 27 -2.74 -0.30 8.90
CA GLY A 27 -4.18 -0.22 8.74
C GLY A 27 -4.79 -1.48 8.11
N LEU A 28 -4.05 -2.13 7.19
CA LEU A 28 -4.47 -3.42 6.61
C LEU A 28 -4.46 -4.59 7.62
N LEU A 29 -3.72 -4.47 8.72
CA LEU A 29 -3.70 -5.48 9.78
C LEU A 29 -4.88 -5.33 10.76
N ASN A 30 -5.72 -4.31 10.59
CA ASN A 30 -6.89 -4.11 11.45
C ASN A 30 -7.90 -5.25 11.23
N PRO A 31 -8.32 -6.00 12.27
CA PRO A 31 -9.30 -7.07 12.15
C PRO A 31 -10.68 -6.60 11.69
N SER A 32 -10.98 -5.29 11.78
CA SER A 32 -12.22 -4.70 11.27
C SER A 32 -12.15 -4.22 9.82
N LEU A 33 -11.02 -4.47 9.13
CA LEU A 33 -10.87 -4.13 7.72
C LEU A 33 -11.92 -4.89 6.89
N SER A 34 -12.61 -4.17 6.02
CA SER A 34 -13.50 -4.77 5.02
C SER A 34 -12.74 -5.16 3.75
N ASP A 35 -13.31 -6.08 2.98
CA ASP A 35 -12.83 -6.39 1.64
C ASP A 35 -12.78 -5.11 0.80
N GLN A 36 -11.74 -4.96 -0.03
CA GLN A 36 -11.56 -3.76 -0.85
C GLN A 36 -11.29 -4.12 -2.30
N ALA A 37 -11.71 -3.25 -3.22
CA ALA A 37 -11.41 -3.45 -4.62
C ALA A 37 -9.91 -3.23 -4.84
N LEU A 38 -9.32 -3.98 -5.77
CA LEU A 38 -7.92 -3.77 -6.18
C LEU A 38 -7.68 -2.32 -6.67
N ALA A 39 -8.71 -1.68 -7.22
CA ALA A 39 -8.64 -0.30 -7.67
C ALA A 39 -8.46 0.71 -6.52
N ASP A 40 -8.95 0.39 -5.32
CA ASP A 40 -8.84 1.23 -4.12
C ASP A 40 -7.44 1.17 -3.50
N VAL A 41 -6.68 0.12 -3.80
CA VAL A 41 -5.27 0.00 -3.41
C VAL A 41 -4.44 1.04 -4.15
N PRO A 42 -3.53 1.76 -3.45
CA PRO A 42 -2.63 2.74 -4.07
C PRO A 42 -1.88 2.16 -5.26
N ALA A 43 -1.84 2.90 -6.38
CA ALA A 43 -1.31 2.42 -7.66
C ALA A 43 0.14 1.89 -7.58
N ALA A 44 0.97 2.51 -6.74
CA ALA A 44 2.36 2.09 -6.52
C ALA A 44 2.48 0.69 -5.90
N LEU A 45 1.44 0.22 -5.21
CA LEU A 45 1.41 -1.06 -4.49
C LEU A 45 0.67 -2.16 -5.26
N ARG A 46 -0.23 -1.80 -6.17
CA ARG A 46 -1.01 -2.74 -7.00
C ARG A 46 -0.17 -3.84 -7.65
N PRO A 47 0.94 -3.57 -8.37
CA PRO A 47 1.69 -4.64 -9.03
C PRO A 47 2.27 -5.66 -8.03
N GLY A 48 2.65 -5.22 -6.82
CA GLY A 48 3.12 -6.10 -5.75
C GLY A 48 1.99 -6.97 -5.19
N LEU A 49 0.82 -6.38 -4.98
CA LEU A 49 -0.37 -7.09 -4.54
C LEU A 49 -0.87 -8.08 -5.61
N GLU A 50 -0.91 -7.69 -6.88
CA GLU A 50 -1.31 -8.57 -7.99
C GLU A 50 -0.39 -9.79 -8.12
N LYS A 51 0.92 -9.59 -7.92
CA LYS A 51 1.89 -10.68 -7.86
C LYS A 51 1.62 -11.61 -6.68
N PHE A 52 1.32 -11.08 -5.50
CA PHE A 52 0.93 -11.87 -4.33
C PHE A 52 -0.39 -12.65 -4.53
N MET A 53 -1.32 -12.08 -5.29
CA MET A 53 -2.59 -12.71 -5.64
C MET A 53 -2.47 -13.70 -6.80
N THR A 54 -1.30 -13.80 -7.45
CA THR A 54 -1.11 -14.75 -8.56
C THR A 54 -1.24 -16.18 -8.04
N GLY A 55 -2.18 -16.93 -8.61
CA GLY A 55 -2.49 -18.30 -8.18
C GLY A 55 -3.45 -18.39 -6.98
N LYS A 56 -3.93 -17.26 -6.45
CA LYS A 56 -5.03 -17.21 -5.49
C LYS A 56 -6.38 -17.06 -6.22
N THR A 57 -7.45 -17.45 -5.53
CA THR A 57 -8.81 -17.31 -6.05
C THR A 57 -9.15 -15.82 -6.21
N GLU A 58 -9.57 -15.45 -7.42
CA GLU A 58 -10.02 -14.10 -7.73
C GLU A 58 -11.52 -13.98 -7.46
N TYR A 59 -11.91 -12.94 -6.73
CA TYR A 59 -13.31 -12.62 -6.45
C TYR A 59 -13.68 -11.28 -7.12
N GLN A 60 -14.93 -11.15 -7.52
CA GLN A 60 -15.49 -9.93 -8.10
C GLN A 60 -16.76 -9.56 -7.35
N ASP A 61 -17.03 -8.26 -7.19
CA ASP A 61 -18.31 -7.80 -6.67
C ASP A 61 -19.43 -7.89 -7.72
N GLU A 62 -20.64 -7.54 -7.31
CA GLU A 62 -21.85 -7.52 -8.14
C GLU A 62 -21.74 -6.60 -9.37
N VAL A 63 -20.76 -5.70 -9.37
CA VAL A 63 -20.48 -4.73 -10.42
C VAL A 63 -19.27 -5.13 -11.28
N GLY A 64 -18.71 -6.32 -11.05
CA GLY A 64 -17.57 -6.88 -11.79
C GLY A 64 -16.21 -6.30 -11.38
N ARG A 65 -16.12 -5.61 -10.23
CA ARG A 65 -14.83 -5.09 -9.73
C ARG A 65 -14.07 -6.19 -9.02
N ARG A 66 -12.78 -6.36 -9.36
CA ARG A 66 -11.88 -7.29 -8.68
C ARG A 66 -11.72 -6.89 -7.22
N MET A 67 -12.17 -7.77 -6.33
CA MET A 67 -12.15 -7.61 -4.88
C MET A 67 -11.04 -8.45 -4.27
N ILE A 68 -10.41 -7.90 -3.24
CA ILE A 68 -9.39 -8.57 -2.44
C ILE A 68 -9.93 -8.72 -1.02
N TYR A 69 -9.91 -9.94 -0.51
CA TYR A 69 -10.37 -10.23 0.84
C TYR A 69 -9.50 -9.51 1.89
N ALA A 70 -10.15 -9.03 2.96
CA ALA A 70 -9.45 -8.41 4.08
C ALA A 70 -8.35 -9.32 4.66
N ALA A 71 -8.61 -10.63 4.72
CA ALA A 71 -7.63 -11.62 5.18
C ALA A 71 -6.39 -11.70 4.26
N ASP A 72 -6.57 -11.64 2.94
CA ASP A 72 -5.46 -11.64 1.98
C ASP A 72 -4.65 -10.35 2.05
N LEU A 73 -5.31 -9.21 2.27
CA LEU A 73 -4.65 -7.91 2.46
C LEU A 73 -3.83 -7.90 3.75
N ALA A 74 -4.37 -8.44 4.84
CA ALA A 74 -3.66 -8.56 6.11
C ALA A 74 -2.47 -9.52 5.98
N ALA A 75 -2.64 -10.64 5.27
CA ALA A 75 -1.54 -11.58 5.01
C ALA A 75 -0.44 -10.95 4.15
N TRP A 76 -0.82 -10.21 3.12
CA TRP A 76 0.12 -9.47 2.28
C TRP A 76 0.85 -8.38 3.06
N ALA A 77 0.14 -7.59 3.88
CA ALA A 77 0.75 -6.56 4.72
C ALA A 77 1.70 -7.18 5.76
N THR A 78 1.34 -8.33 6.34
CA THR A 78 2.22 -9.08 7.26
C THR A 78 3.50 -9.53 6.56
N ASP A 79 3.41 -10.07 5.35
CA ASP A 79 4.59 -10.47 4.56
C ASP A 79 5.48 -9.27 4.21
N LEU A 80 4.89 -8.10 3.94
CA LEU A 80 5.64 -6.87 3.68
C LEU A 80 6.30 -6.27 4.92
N ILE A 81 5.68 -6.38 6.10
CA ILE A 81 6.21 -5.80 7.34
C ILE A 81 7.25 -6.73 7.99
N TYR A 82 6.98 -8.03 8.01
CA TYR A 82 7.74 -9.02 8.80
C TYR A 82 8.38 -10.13 7.97
N GLY A 83 7.91 -10.35 6.74
CA GLY A 83 8.34 -11.44 5.88
C GLY A 83 9.42 -11.02 4.89
N ALA A 84 9.19 -11.29 3.60
CA ALA A 84 10.14 -11.01 2.53
C ALA A 84 10.36 -9.51 2.28
N GLY A 85 9.47 -8.66 2.80
CA GLY A 85 9.45 -7.25 2.46
C GLY A 85 9.04 -7.02 1.00
N LEU A 86 9.22 -5.80 0.52
CA LEU A 86 8.90 -5.47 -0.87
C LEU A 86 9.81 -6.24 -1.82
N THR A 87 9.23 -7.11 -2.66
CA THR A 87 9.98 -7.93 -3.63
C THR A 87 10.68 -7.11 -4.71
N ALA A 88 10.30 -5.84 -4.88
CA ALA A 88 10.96 -4.85 -5.72
C ALA A 88 11.14 -3.56 -4.91
N PRO A 89 12.26 -2.84 -5.05
CA PRO A 89 12.42 -1.54 -4.40
C PRO A 89 11.30 -0.62 -4.89
N LEU A 90 10.40 -0.22 -3.98
CA LEU A 90 9.48 0.87 -4.30
C LEU A 90 10.32 2.14 -4.42
N PRO A 91 10.31 2.83 -5.58
CA PRO A 91 10.88 4.15 -5.64
C PRO A 91 10.00 5.04 -4.76
N LEU A 92 10.41 5.32 -3.53
CA LEU A 92 9.63 6.15 -2.61
C LEU A 92 9.33 7.54 -3.21
N ALA A 93 10.18 8.00 -4.13
CA ALA A 93 9.97 9.22 -4.92
C ALA A 93 8.77 9.15 -5.89
N THR A 94 8.31 7.95 -6.27
CA THR A 94 7.11 7.75 -7.10
C THR A 94 5.88 7.36 -6.28
N VAL A 95 6.03 7.23 -4.97
CA VAL A 95 4.94 6.91 -4.05
C VAL A 95 4.26 8.21 -3.64
N ASP A 96 3.00 8.35 -4.02
CA ASP A 96 2.18 9.49 -3.60
C ASP A 96 1.72 9.30 -2.15
N ALA A 97 2.34 10.03 -1.23
CA ALA A 97 2.03 9.97 0.20
C ALA A 97 0.59 10.41 0.51
N ALA A 98 0.01 11.31 -0.30
CA ALA A 98 -1.37 11.74 -0.12
C ALA A 98 -2.37 10.63 -0.50
N ALA A 99 -2.10 9.88 -1.57
CA ALA A 99 -2.89 8.73 -1.98
C ALA A 99 -2.84 7.61 -0.93
N LEU A 100 -1.67 7.36 -0.35
CA LEU A 100 -1.54 6.41 0.77
C LEU A 100 -2.34 6.86 1.98
N ARG A 101 -2.20 8.12 2.42
CA ARG A 101 -2.98 8.66 3.54
C ARG A 101 -4.49 8.59 3.28
N ALA A 102 -4.93 8.93 2.07
CA ALA A 102 -6.34 8.84 1.71
C ALA A 102 -6.85 7.40 1.78
N ALA A 103 -6.06 6.42 1.34
CA ALA A 103 -6.41 5.01 1.47
C ALA A 103 -6.43 4.54 2.93
N THR A 104 -5.45 4.94 3.75
CA THR A 104 -5.44 4.66 5.19
C THR A 104 -6.66 5.20 5.91
N LEU A 105 -7.08 6.43 5.59
CA LEU A 105 -8.29 7.03 6.18
C LEU A 105 -9.56 6.26 5.82
N ARG A 106 -9.64 5.65 4.63
CA ARG A 106 -10.78 4.80 4.25
C ARG A 106 -10.84 3.51 5.07
N HIS A 107 -9.70 2.98 5.54
CA HIS A 107 -9.69 1.81 6.42
C HIS A 107 -10.20 2.11 7.84
N ALA A 108 -10.16 3.38 8.25
CA ALA A 108 -10.53 3.83 9.60
C ALA A 108 -11.96 4.39 9.70
N ALA A 109 -12.66 4.54 8.56
CA ALA A 109 -14.02 5.05 8.46
C ALA A 109 -15.02 3.89 8.37
#